data_AF-A0A1I1JCS0-F1
#
_entry.id   AF-A0A1I1JCS0-F1
#
_cell.length_a   1.000
_cell.length_b   1.000
_cell.length_c   1.000
_cell.angle_alpha   90.00
_cell.angle_beta   90.00
_cell.angle_gamma   90.00
#
_symmetry.space_group_name_H-M   'P 1'
#
loop_
_entity.id
_entity.type
_entity.pdbx_description
1 polymer ?
#
loop_
_entity_poly.entity_id
_entity_poly.type
_entity_poly.pdbx_seq_one_letter_code
_entity_poly.pdbx_strand_id
1 'polypeptide(L)'
;MSSAQPCIHCHQVTGRPVMVASVEQNSGAGWAGYACPPCARHYRTAGDLAAALAGHRQVCSHCHLTGADCPTAAALREAHEHAAAAGAER
;
A
#
# COMPACT_ATOMS: atom_id res chain seq x y z
N MET A 1 -2.28 -6.62 21.18
CA MET A 1 -0.82 -6.40 21.14
C MET A 1 -0.55 -5.42 20.00
N SER A 2 -0.38 -4.13 20.30
CA SER A 2 -0.02 -3.15 19.27
C SER A 2 1.48 -3.27 19.01
N SER A 3 1.86 -3.87 17.88
CA SER A 3 3.26 -3.99 17.48
C SER A 3 3.78 -2.61 17.13
N ALA A 4 4.49 -1.97 18.06
CA ALA A 4 5.09 -0.67 17.82
C ALA A 4 6.26 -0.84 16.85
N GLN A 5 6.23 -0.15 15.71
CA GLN A 5 7.29 -0.25 14.70
C GLN A 5 7.85 1.12 14.32
N PRO A 6 9.16 1.22 14.02
CA PRO A 6 9.74 2.46 13.53
C PRO A 6 9.20 2.78 12.14
N CYS A 7 8.81 4.04 11.94
CA CYS A 7 8.45 4.54 10.63
C CYS A 7 9.71 4.72 9.77
N ILE A 8 9.74 4.16 8.55
CA ILE A 8 10.91 4.29 7.66
C ILE A 8 11.14 5.73 7.17
N HIS A 9 10.12 6.58 7.28
CA HIS A 9 10.15 7.95 6.77
C HIS A 9 10.62 8.96 7.82
N CYS A 10 10.00 8.95 9.00
CA CYS A 10 10.29 9.90 10.07
C CYS A 10 11.07 9.30 11.26
N HIS A 11 11.37 8.00 11.21
CA HIS A 11 12.07 7.23 12.24
C HIS A 11 11.40 7.17 13.61
N GLN A 12 10.22 7.76 13.78
CA GLN A 12 9.45 7.66 15.01
C GLN A 12 8.76 6.31 15.14
N VAL A 13 8.72 5.79 16.37
CA VAL A 13 8.00 4.56 16.70
C VAL A 13 6.49 4.86 16.72
N THR A 14 5.72 4.08 15.97
CA THR A 14 4.25 4.20 15.88
C THR A 14 3.57 2.95 16.41
N GLY A 15 2.53 3.12 17.23
CA GLY A 15 1.66 2.03 17.69
C GLY A 15 0.61 1.58 16.66
N ARG A 16 0.55 2.27 15.51
CA ARG A 16 -0.33 1.97 14.36
C ARG A 16 0.52 1.91 13.08
N PRO A 17 1.42 0.93 12.93
CA PRO A 17 2.25 0.86 11.73
C PRO A 17 1.43 0.44 10.51
N VAL A 18 1.68 1.10 9.38
CA VAL A 18 1.14 0.77 8.05
C VAL A 18 2.29 0.17 7.25
N MET A 19 2.14 -1.05 6.75
CA MET A 19 3.14 -1.62 5.84
C MET A 19 3.11 -0.85 4.50
N VAL A 20 4.27 -0.40 4.06
CA VAL A 20 4.44 0.43 2.86
C VAL A 20 5.44 -0.14 1.86
N ALA A 21 6.28 -1.08 2.29
CA ALA A 21 7.19 -1.79 1.42
C ALA A 21 7.35 -3.24 1.91
N SER A 22 7.40 -4.18 0.98
CA SER A 22 7.74 -5.57 1.26
C SER A 22 8.62 -6.08 0.14
N VAL A 23 9.84 -6.49 0.46
CA VAL A 23 10.70 -7.19 -0.50
C VAL A 23 10.54 -8.67 -0.26
N GLU A 24 9.90 -9.35 -1.22
CA GLU A 24 9.74 -10.80 -1.19
C GLU A 24 11.10 -11.48 -1.44
N GLN A 25 11.38 -12.55 -0.70
CA GLN A 25 12.69 -13.17 -0.65
C GLN A 25 12.97 -13.98 -1.91
N ASN A 26 13.96 -13.59 -2.72
CA ASN A 26 14.47 -14.45 -3.79
C ASN A 26 15.81 -15.14 -3.43
N SER A 27 16.68 -14.54 -2.60
CA SER A 27 17.97 -15.16 -2.18
C SER A 27 18.61 -14.53 -0.92
N GLY A 28 17.87 -13.78 -0.10
CA GLY A 28 18.40 -13.11 1.11
C GLY A 28 17.31 -12.71 2.10
N ALA A 29 17.69 -12.14 3.25
CA ALA A 29 16.75 -11.71 4.29
C ALA A 29 15.83 -10.59 3.78
N GLY A 30 14.63 -10.96 3.37
CA GLY A 30 13.56 -10.05 3.01
C GLY A 30 13.20 -9.14 4.19
N TRP A 31 12.79 -7.92 3.88
CA TRP A 31 12.43 -6.92 4.87
C TRP A 31 11.08 -6.29 4.53
N ALA A 32 10.37 -5.90 5.58
CA ALA A 32 9.13 -5.14 5.48
C ALA A 32 9.36 -3.74 6.07
N GLY A 33 9.03 -2.71 5.28
CA GLY A 33 9.05 -1.32 5.67
C GLY A 33 7.69 -0.88 6.16
N TYR A 34 7.67 -0.18 7.30
CA TYR A 34 6.45 0.34 7.92
C TYR A 34 6.49 1.85 8.04
N ALA A 35 5.38 2.52 7.82
CA ALA A 35 5.22 3.95 8.02
C ALA A 35 4.15 4.24 9.08
N CYS A 36 4.30 5.34 9.82
CA CYS A 36 3.21 5.84 10.64
C CYS A 36 2.08 6.39 9.75
N PRO A 37 0.82 6.45 10.23
CA PRO A 37 -0.32 6.90 9.42
C PRO A 37 -0.08 8.23 8.66
N PRO A 38 0.49 9.28 9.27
CA PRO A 38 0.74 10.53 8.54
C PRO A 38 1.86 10.41 7.51
N CYS A 39 2.81 9.46 7.65
CA CYS A 39 3.85 9.22 6.66
C CYS A 39 3.46 8.18 5.62
N ALA A 40 2.48 7.33 5.89
CA ALA A 40 2.00 6.30 4.98
C ALA A 40 1.46 6.91 3.67
N ARG A 41 0.93 8.14 3.73
CA ARG A 41 0.51 8.91 2.54
C ARG A 41 1.62 9.10 1.50
N HIS A 42 2.88 9.13 1.91
CA HIS A 42 4.02 9.27 0.98
C HIS A 42 4.27 8.01 0.14
N TYR A 43 3.75 6.87 0.58
CA TYR A 43 3.89 5.56 -0.07
C TYR A 43 2.55 5.03 -0.61
N ARG A 44 1.51 5.87 -0.52
CA ARG A 44 0.17 5.60 -1.03
C ARG A 44 -0.12 6.66 -2.09
N THR A 45 0.84 6.84 -3.00
CA THR A 45 0.71 7.81 -4.09
C THR A 45 -0.19 7.25 -5.18
N ALA A 46 -0.66 8.12 -6.07
CA ALA A 46 -1.31 7.66 -7.30
C ALA A 46 -0.43 6.67 -8.10
N GLY A 47 0.90 6.75 -7.98
CA GLY A 47 1.85 5.81 -8.57
C GLY A 47 1.78 4.41 -7.97
N ASP A 48 1.66 4.30 -6.65
CA ASP A 48 1.50 3.01 -5.96
C ASP A 48 0.18 2.33 -6.32
N LEU A 49 -0.89 3.13 -6.43
CA LEU A 49 -2.17 2.62 -6.93
C LEU A 49 -2.06 2.17 -8.39
N ALA A 50 -1.41 2.96 -9.23
CA ALA A 50 -1.19 2.61 -10.63
C ALA A 50 -0.39 1.31 -10.78
N ALA A 51 0.66 1.12 -9.97
CA ALA A 51 1.45 -0.11 -9.95
C ALA A 51 0.62 -1.32 -9.50
N ALA A 52 -0.19 -1.17 -8.44
CA ALA A 52 -1.07 -2.23 -7.93
C ALA A 52 -2.13 -2.64 -8.98
N LEU A 53 -2.77 -1.66 -9.62
CA LEU A 53 -3.75 -1.90 -10.68
C LEU A 53 -3.11 -2.53 -11.92
N ALA A 54 -1.90 -2.09 -12.30
CA ALA A 54 -1.16 -2.66 -13.42
C ALA A 54 -0.78 -4.13 -13.18
N GLY A 55 -0.27 -4.46 -11.99
CA GLY A 55 0.03 -5.84 -11.61
C GLY A 55 -1.23 -6.72 -11.61
N HIS A 56 -2.34 -6.23 -11.06
CA HIS A 56 -3.62 -6.94 -11.10
C HIS A 56 -4.09 -7.21 -12.54
N ARG A 57 -3.96 -6.22 -13.44
CA ARG A 57 -4.36 -6.35 -14.86
C ARG A 57 -3.56 -7.42 -15.60
N GLN A 58 -2.34 -7.74 -15.18
CA GLN A 58 -1.56 -8.81 -15.80
C GLN A 58 -2.10 -10.20 -15.47
N VAL A 59 -2.76 -10.36 -14.32
CA VAL A 59 -3.23 -11.67 -13.83
C VAL A 59 -4.74 -11.86 -14.07
N CYS A 60 -5.52 -10.79 -14.03
CA CYS A 60 -6.97 -10.86 -14.19
C CYS A 60 -7.39 -10.67 -15.66
N SER A 61 -7.85 -11.74 -16.31
CA SER A 61 -8.30 -11.70 -17.72
C SER A 61 -9.42 -10.69 -17.97
N HIS A 62 -10.32 -10.49 -16.99
CA HIS A 62 -11.42 -9.52 -17.11
C HIS A 62 -10.87 -8.09 -17.23
N CYS A 63 -10.06 -7.67 -16.26
CA CYS A 63 -9.41 -6.35 -16.26
C CYS A 63 -8.42 -6.20 -17.43
N HIS A 64 -7.76 -7.29 -17.84
CA HIS A 64 -6.85 -7.31 -18.98
C HIS A 64 -7.56 -6.92 -20.28
N LEU A 65 -8.65 -7.62 -20.57
CA LEU A 65 -9.38 -7.54 -21.85
C LEU A 65 -10.28 -6.31 -21.94
N THR A 66 -10.95 -5.95 -20.85
CA THR A 66 -11.99 -4.92 -20.87
C THR A 66 -11.51 -3.57 -20.37
N GLY A 67 -10.42 -3.53 -19.60
CA GLY A 67 -10.04 -2.34 -18.83
C GLY A 67 -11.10 -1.94 -17.79
N ALA A 68 -12.08 -2.80 -17.52
CA ALA A 68 -13.18 -2.53 -16.61
C ALA A 68 -12.80 -2.78 -15.15
N ASP A 69 -13.59 -2.19 -14.26
CA ASP A 69 -13.47 -2.36 -12.82
C ASP A 69 -14.05 -3.69 -12.37
N CYS A 70 -13.18 -4.60 -11.96
CA CYS A 70 -13.61 -5.76 -11.19
C CYS A 70 -13.69 -5.41 -9.69
N PRO A 71 -14.41 -6.21 -8.89
CA PRO A 71 -14.50 -5.98 -7.44
C PRO A 71 -13.15 -5.86 -6.72
N THR A 72 -12.12 -6.59 -7.19
CA THR A 72 -10.76 -6.49 -6.62
C THR A 72 -10.08 -5.16 -6.97
N ALA A 73 -10.25 -4.66 -8.19
CA ALA A 73 -9.72 -3.35 -8.59
C ALA A 73 -10.41 -2.21 -7.82
N ALA A 74 -11.72 -2.33 -7.58
CA ALA A 74 -12.47 -1.41 -6.75
C ALA A 74 -11.95 -1.40 -5.30
N ALA A 75 -11.75 -2.58 -4.70
CA ALA A 75 -11.20 -2.71 -3.35
C ALA A 75 -9.78 -2.12 -3.22
N LEU A 76 -8.95 -2.24 -4.26
CA LEU A 76 -7.62 -1.63 -4.29
C LEU A 76 -7.68 -0.11 -4.27
N ARG A 77 -8.61 0.51 -5.02
CA ARG A 77 -8.80 1.97 -4.99
C ARG A 77 -9.36 2.43 -3.67
N GLU A 78 -10.38 1.76 -3.16
CA GLU A 78 -10.99 2.08 -1.87
C GLU A 78 -9.95 2.02 -0.74
N ALA A 79 -9.12 0.97 -0.69
CA ALA A 79 -8.04 0.88 0.28
C ALA A 79 -7.02 2.04 0.17
N HIS A 80 -6.82 2.56 -1.04
CA HIS A 80 -5.94 3.71 -1.27
C HIS A 80 -6.60 5.04 -0.93
N GLU A 81 -7.90 5.18 -1.18
CA GLU A 81 -8.72 6.33 -0.79
C GLU A 81 -8.83 6.45 0.73
N HIS A 82 -9.09 5.34 1.45
CA HIS A 82 -9.06 5.34 2.92
C HIS A 82 -7.67 5.66 3.47
N ALA A 83 -6.60 5.24 2.79
CA ALA A 83 -5.25 5.61 3.16
C ALA A 83 -4.94 7.10 2.88
N ALA A 84 -5.52 7.68 1.82
CA ALA A 84 -5.43 9.10 1.52
C ALA A 84 -6.25 9.95 2.51
N ALA A 85 -7.49 9.52 2.82
CA ALA A 85 -8.38 10.16 3.78
C ALA A 85 -7.82 10.13 5.21
N ALA A 86 -7.27 9.00 5.66
CA ALA A 86 -6.56 8.91 6.94
C ALA A 86 -5.31 9.82 7.00
N GLY A 87 -4.81 10.29 5.86
CA GLY A 87 -3.77 11.31 5.75
C GLY A 87 -4.29 12.75 5.70
N ALA A 88 -5.61 12.95 5.47
CA ALA A 88 -6.28 14.23 5.23
C ALA A 88 -7.13 14.73 6.42
N GLU A 89 -7.47 13.89 7.41
CA GLU A 89 -8.18 14.29 8.63
C GLU A 89 -7.30 15.06 9.65
N ARG A 90 -6.53 16.06 9.18
CA ARG A 90 -5.82 17.01 10.04
C ARG A 90 -6.22 18.45 9.72
#